data_AF-A0A0M4JK02-F1
#
_entry.id   AF-A0A0M4JK02-F1
#
_cell.length_a   1.000
_cell.length_b   1.000
_cell.length_c   1.000
_cell.angle_alpha   90.00
_cell.angle_beta   90.00
_cell.angle_gamma   90.00
#
_symmetry.space_group_name_H-M   'P 1'
#
loop_
_entity.id
_entity.type
_entity.pdbx_description
1 polymer ?
#
loop_
_entity_poly.entity_id
_entity_poly.type
_entity_poly.pdbx_seq_one_letter_code
_entity_poly.pdbx_strand_id
1 'polypeptide(L)'
;TNLVQWIWGGFSVDNATLTRFFTFHFILPFIIVGATAMHLLFLHETGSSNPTGLNSNMDKVQFHTYFSYKDLFGFSILLLALCTLSSFFPNVLGDPDNFTPANPLSTPPHIKPEWYFLFAYAILRSIPNKLGGVLALLFSILVLFIMPIIHTSNQRAMTFRPTTKLLFWTLVANTLILTWIGG
;
A
#
# COMPACT_ATOMS: atom_id res chain seq x y z
N THR A 1 -18.57 -8.70 19.68
CA THR A 1 -18.33 -10.11 19.29
C THR A 1 -19.06 -10.49 18.03
N ASN A 2 -20.33 -10.06 17.87
CA ASN A 2 -21.18 -10.41 16.72
C ASN A 2 -20.55 -10.15 15.34
N LEU A 3 -19.88 -9.01 15.12
CA LEU A 3 -19.29 -8.70 13.81
C LEU A 3 -18.13 -9.65 13.44
N VAL A 4 -17.25 -9.95 14.40
CA VAL A 4 -16.07 -10.82 14.16
C VAL A 4 -16.53 -12.24 13.83
N GLN A 5 -17.48 -12.78 14.61
CA GLN A 5 -18.07 -14.10 14.36
C GLN A 5 -18.84 -14.14 13.04
N TRP A 6 -19.52 -13.04 12.67
CA TRP A 6 -20.17 -12.91 11.37
C TRP A 6 -19.16 -12.96 10.22
N ILE A 7 -18.03 -12.25 10.33
CA ILE A 7 -16.93 -12.30 9.35
C ILE A 7 -16.34 -13.71 9.26
N TRP A 8 -16.18 -14.42 10.37
CA TRP A 8 -15.67 -15.80 10.35
C TRP A 8 -16.69 -16.80 9.81
N GLY A 9 -17.98 -16.59 10.09
CA GLY A 9 -19.03 -17.58 9.84
C GLY A 9 -19.10 -18.67 10.89
N GLY A 10 -18.61 -18.39 12.10
CA GLY A 10 -18.44 -19.35 13.18
C GLY A 10 -17.75 -18.71 14.38
N PHE A 11 -17.29 -19.54 15.32
CA PHE A 11 -16.62 -19.08 16.55
C PHE A 11 -15.11 -18.86 16.39
N SER A 12 -14.52 -19.38 15.32
CA SER A 12 -13.09 -19.28 14.98
C SER A 12 -12.91 -19.18 13.47
N VAL A 13 -11.69 -18.90 13.03
CA VAL A 13 -11.30 -19.02 11.61
C VAL A 13 -11.29 -20.49 11.23
N ASP A 14 -12.08 -20.86 10.23
CA ASP A 14 -12.25 -22.25 9.75
C ASP A 14 -12.65 -22.26 8.26
N ASN A 15 -13.10 -23.41 7.72
CA ASN A 15 -13.46 -23.60 6.32
C ASN A 15 -14.46 -22.57 5.78
N ALA A 16 -15.44 -22.17 6.60
CA ALA A 16 -16.39 -21.11 6.25
C ALA A 16 -15.68 -19.77 5.98
N THR A 17 -14.61 -19.46 6.73
CA THR A 17 -13.78 -18.26 6.57
C THR A 17 -12.88 -18.36 5.34
N LEU A 18 -12.28 -19.53 5.09
CA LEU A 18 -11.41 -19.73 3.93
C LEU A 18 -12.19 -19.59 2.62
N THR A 19 -13.34 -20.25 2.52
CA THR A 19 -14.18 -20.22 1.31
C THR A 19 -14.64 -18.81 0.96
N ARG A 20 -15.09 -18.02 1.96
CA ARG A 20 -15.50 -16.63 1.73
C ARG A 20 -14.31 -15.72 1.40
N PHE A 21 -13.15 -15.92 2.04
CA PHE A 21 -11.97 -15.10 1.76
C PHE A 21 -11.45 -15.36 0.36
N PHE A 22 -11.52 -16.60 -0.14
CA PHE A 22 -11.26 -16.89 -1.54
C PHE A 22 -12.23 -16.14 -2.47
N THR A 23 -13.54 -16.19 -2.20
CA THR A 23 -14.54 -15.46 -2.99
C THR A 23 -14.30 -13.93 -2.97
N PHE A 24 -13.99 -13.35 -1.80
CA PHE A 24 -13.66 -11.94 -1.70
C PHE A 24 -12.36 -11.60 -2.44
N HIS A 25 -11.32 -12.42 -2.27
CA HIS A 25 -10.05 -12.26 -2.97
C HIS A 25 -10.23 -12.35 -4.50
N PHE A 26 -11.15 -13.18 -4.99
CA PHE A 26 -11.45 -13.27 -6.41
C PHE A 26 -12.16 -12.02 -6.94
N ILE A 27 -13.16 -11.49 -6.23
CA ILE A 27 -13.97 -10.36 -6.73
C ILE A 27 -13.27 -8.99 -6.56
N LEU A 28 -12.47 -8.81 -5.50
CA LEU A 28 -11.84 -7.53 -5.17
C LEU A 28 -10.93 -6.97 -6.28
N PRO A 29 -10.09 -7.77 -6.98
CA PRO A 29 -9.32 -7.29 -8.12
C PRO A 29 -10.18 -6.65 -9.22
N PHE A 30 -11.36 -7.19 -9.51
CA PHE A 30 -12.26 -6.60 -10.51
C PHE A 30 -12.87 -5.28 -10.04
N ILE A 31 -13.17 -5.16 -8.74
CA ILE A 31 -13.59 -3.90 -8.13
C ILE A 31 -12.45 -2.86 -8.23
N ILE A 32 -11.20 -3.27 -8.01
CA ILE A 32 -10.02 -2.40 -8.16
C ILE A 32 -9.86 -1.94 -9.61
N VAL A 33 -10.12 -2.79 -10.61
CA VAL A 33 -10.12 -2.39 -12.03
C VAL A 33 -11.17 -1.29 -12.28
N GLY A 34 -12.39 -1.47 -11.76
CA GLY A 34 -13.46 -0.46 -11.86
C GLY A 34 -13.08 0.86 -11.19
N ALA A 35 -12.51 0.81 -9.98
CA ALA A 35 -12.00 1.99 -9.27
C ALA A 35 -10.84 2.66 -10.03
N THR A 36 -9.97 1.88 -10.68
CA THR A 36 -8.86 2.38 -11.51
C THR A 36 -9.37 3.12 -12.75
N ALA A 37 -10.43 2.63 -13.40
CA ALA A 37 -11.07 3.33 -14.51
C ALA A 37 -11.66 4.68 -14.08
N MET A 38 -12.35 4.72 -12.93
CA MET A 38 -12.83 5.99 -12.36
C MET A 38 -11.68 6.94 -11.99
N HIS A 39 -10.59 6.41 -11.42
CA HIS A 39 -9.40 7.20 -11.12
C HIS A 39 -8.81 7.86 -12.38
N LEU A 40 -8.68 7.10 -13.47
CA LEU A 40 -8.16 7.62 -14.75
C LEU A 40 -9.11 8.64 -15.39
N LEU A 41 -10.43 8.46 -15.26
CA LEU A 41 -11.42 9.43 -15.73
C LEU A 41 -11.20 10.80 -15.05
N PHE A 42 -11.14 10.83 -13.71
CA PHE A 42 -10.90 12.08 -12.99
C PHE A 42 -9.51 12.67 -13.27
N LEU A 43 -8.51 11.83 -13.51
CA LEU A 43 -7.19 12.31 -13.96
C LEU A 43 -7.27 12.98 -15.34
N HIS A 44 -8.07 12.45 -16.26
CA HIS A 44 -8.20 13.00 -17.62
C HIS A 44 -8.91 14.36 -17.66
N GLU A 45 -9.81 14.63 -16.71
CA GLU A 45 -10.47 15.96 -16.60
C GLU A 45 -9.48 17.10 -16.34
N THR A 46 -8.40 16.84 -15.58
CA THR A 46 -7.42 17.88 -15.20
C THR A 46 -6.05 17.72 -15.88
N GLY A 47 -5.75 16.51 -16.36
CA GLY A 47 -4.43 16.13 -16.86
C GLY A 47 -3.41 15.86 -15.74
N SER A 48 -2.26 15.31 -16.13
CA SER A 48 -1.16 15.06 -15.19
C SER A 48 -0.52 16.36 -14.69
N SER A 49 -0.12 16.38 -13.41
CA SER A 49 0.79 17.41 -12.91
C SER A 49 2.23 17.19 -13.41
N ASN A 50 3.13 18.12 -13.08
CA ASN A 50 4.55 18.03 -13.43
C ASN A 50 5.43 18.42 -12.23
N PRO A 51 6.76 18.14 -12.27
CA PRO A 51 7.65 18.37 -11.13
C PRO A 51 7.70 19.81 -10.62
N THR A 52 7.40 20.82 -11.45
CA THR A 52 7.39 22.22 -10.98
C THR A 52 6.12 22.58 -10.21
N GLY A 53 5.04 21.80 -10.38
CA GLY A 53 3.72 22.11 -9.83
C GLY A 53 2.98 23.25 -10.53
N LEU A 54 3.57 23.84 -11.59
CA LEU A 54 2.97 24.90 -12.40
C LEU A 54 2.08 24.32 -13.52
N ASN A 55 1.30 25.17 -14.20
CA ASN A 55 0.50 24.76 -15.34
C ASN A 55 1.40 24.38 -16.54
N SER A 56 1.27 23.15 -17.04
CA SER A 56 2.05 22.63 -18.18
C SER A 56 1.38 22.81 -19.55
N ASN A 57 0.23 23.49 -19.63
CA ASN A 57 -0.52 23.64 -20.89
C ASN A 57 0.28 24.30 -22.02
N MET A 58 1.26 25.14 -21.68
CA MET A 58 2.12 25.83 -22.65
C MET A 58 3.13 24.90 -23.36
N ASP A 59 3.38 23.72 -22.80
CA ASP A 59 4.42 22.79 -23.27
C ASP A 59 3.94 21.33 -23.16
N LYS A 60 2.78 21.04 -23.76
CA LYS A 60 2.25 19.68 -23.84
C LYS A 60 2.84 18.95 -25.04
N VAL A 61 3.21 17.70 -24.81
CA VAL A 61 3.58 16.75 -25.87
C VAL A 61 2.54 15.64 -25.97
N GLN A 62 2.49 14.99 -27.13
CA GLN A 62 1.62 13.83 -27.34
C GLN A 62 2.03 12.67 -26.44
N PHE A 63 1.06 11.89 -25.96
CA PHE A 63 1.35 10.73 -25.11
C PHE A 63 2.11 9.65 -25.87
N HIS A 64 1.62 9.32 -27.07
CA HIS A 64 2.27 8.34 -27.93
C HIS A 64 3.62 8.85 -28.43
N THR A 65 4.53 7.91 -28.70
CA THR A 65 5.98 8.13 -28.87
C THR A 65 6.68 8.50 -27.57
N TYR A 66 6.32 9.59 -26.88
CA TYR A 66 7.10 10.03 -25.72
C TYR A 66 6.88 9.15 -24.48
N PHE A 67 5.65 9.07 -24.00
CA PHE A 67 5.34 8.33 -22.78
C PHE A 67 5.15 6.84 -23.05
N SER A 68 4.64 6.44 -24.22
CA SER A 68 4.53 5.01 -24.56
C SER A 68 5.88 4.27 -24.53
N TYR A 69 6.95 4.83 -25.13
CA TYR A 69 8.27 4.19 -25.10
C TYR A 69 8.93 4.29 -23.71
N LYS A 70 8.72 5.39 -22.98
CA LYS A 70 9.19 5.54 -21.60
C LYS A 70 8.56 4.49 -20.68
N ASP A 71 7.25 4.28 -20.81
CA ASP A 71 6.50 3.32 -20.00
C ASP A 71 6.86 1.88 -20.38
N LEU A 72 7.07 1.59 -21.67
CA LEU A 72 7.55 0.28 -22.13
C LEU A 72 8.93 -0.05 -21.54
N PHE A 73 9.84 0.93 -21.50
CA PHE A 73 11.14 0.76 -20.85
C PHE A 73 10.98 0.51 -19.34
N GLY A 74 10.16 1.30 -18.64
CA GLY A 74 9.87 1.07 -17.23
C GLY A 74 9.27 -0.32 -16.95
N PHE A 75 8.34 -0.77 -17.80
CA PHE A 75 7.75 -2.11 -17.71
C PHE A 75 8.78 -3.22 -17.96
N SER A 76 9.72 -3.03 -18.88
CA SER A 76 10.81 -3.98 -19.11
C SER A 76 11.71 -4.16 -17.87
N ILE A 77 12.00 -3.07 -17.15
CA ILE A 77 12.75 -3.11 -15.88
C ILE A 77 11.93 -3.83 -14.80
N LEU A 78 10.64 -3.52 -14.67
CA LEU A 78 9.75 -4.18 -13.71
C LEU A 78 9.68 -5.69 -13.97
N LEU A 79 9.50 -6.10 -15.22
CA LEU A 79 9.46 -7.52 -15.60
C LEU A 79 10.79 -8.21 -15.32
N LEU A 80 11.91 -7.56 -15.64
CA LEU A 80 13.24 -8.10 -15.31
C LEU A 80 13.37 -8.32 -13.80
N ALA A 81 13.03 -7.32 -12.99
CA ALA A 81 13.07 -7.43 -11.52
C ALA A 81 12.16 -8.57 -11.02
N LEU A 82 10.92 -8.67 -11.52
CA LEU A 82 9.99 -9.73 -11.15
C LEU A 82 10.51 -11.12 -11.55
N CYS A 83 11.03 -11.28 -12.78
CA CYS A 83 11.61 -12.53 -13.25
C CYS A 83 12.84 -12.93 -12.43
N THR A 84 13.69 -11.97 -12.04
CA THR A 84 14.84 -12.27 -11.18
C THR A 84 14.41 -12.72 -9.79
N LEU A 85 13.43 -12.04 -9.20
CA LEU A 85 12.87 -12.41 -7.91
C LEU A 85 12.24 -13.81 -7.96
N SER A 86 11.38 -14.09 -8.93
CA SER A 86 10.66 -15.36 -9.03
C SER A 86 11.57 -16.54 -9.40
N SER A 87 12.60 -16.31 -10.22
CA SER A 87 13.46 -17.39 -10.71
C SER A 87 14.63 -17.68 -9.77
N PHE A 88 15.23 -16.64 -9.14
CA PHE A 88 16.43 -16.80 -8.33
C PHE A 88 16.19 -16.68 -6.83
N PHE A 89 15.17 -15.93 -6.39
CA PHE A 89 14.90 -15.65 -4.97
C PHE A 89 13.41 -15.75 -4.59
N PRO A 90 12.69 -16.81 -4.98
CA PRO A 90 11.22 -16.85 -4.89
C PRO A 90 10.67 -16.67 -3.48
N ASN A 91 11.44 -17.07 -2.47
CA ASN A 91 11.01 -17.07 -1.06
C ASN A 91 11.61 -15.93 -0.23
N VAL A 92 12.42 -15.03 -0.81
CA VAL A 92 13.15 -14.00 -0.03
C VAL A 92 12.23 -12.97 0.64
N LEU A 93 11.04 -12.75 0.08
CA LEU A 93 10.02 -11.85 0.62
C LEU A 93 8.92 -12.57 1.42
N GLY A 94 8.99 -13.90 1.53
CA GLY A 94 8.02 -14.74 2.23
C GLY A 94 8.47 -15.11 3.64
N ASP A 95 7.55 -15.68 4.42
CA ASP A 95 7.84 -16.21 5.75
C ASP A 95 7.93 -17.75 5.72
N PRO A 96 9.01 -18.38 6.22
CA PRO A 96 9.13 -19.83 6.28
C PRO A 96 7.99 -20.54 7.01
N ASP A 97 7.36 -19.90 8.00
CA ASP A 97 6.28 -20.50 8.78
C ASP A 97 5.05 -20.85 7.90
N ASN A 98 4.85 -20.13 6.78
CA ASN A 98 3.76 -20.39 5.83
C ASN A 98 3.94 -21.67 4.99
N PHE A 99 5.08 -22.35 5.08
CA PHE A 99 5.26 -23.69 4.49
C PHE A 99 4.77 -24.81 5.42
N THR A 100 4.45 -24.49 6.68
CA THR A 100 3.83 -25.44 7.61
C THR A 100 2.30 -25.29 7.55
N PRO A 101 1.54 -26.41 7.45
CA PRO A 101 0.08 -26.34 7.49
C PRO A 101 -0.42 -25.69 8.78
N ALA A 102 -1.47 -24.88 8.68
CA ALA A 102 -2.03 -24.16 9.82
C ALA A 102 -2.46 -25.09 10.95
N ASN A 103 -2.03 -24.78 12.18
CA ASN A 103 -2.43 -25.50 13.39
C ASN A 103 -3.13 -24.53 14.37
N PRO A 104 -4.46 -24.61 14.55
CA PRO A 104 -5.20 -23.71 15.44
C PRO A 104 -4.78 -23.78 16.92
N LEU A 105 -4.06 -24.83 17.33
CA LEU A 105 -3.62 -25.06 18.70
C LEU A 105 -2.18 -24.59 18.97
N SER A 106 -1.46 -24.12 17.95
CA SER A 106 -0.07 -23.70 18.08
C SER A 106 0.17 -22.41 17.30
N THR A 107 0.62 -21.37 18.02
CA THR A 107 1.01 -20.09 17.42
C THR A 107 2.52 -20.06 17.22
N PRO A 108 3.03 -19.68 16.03
CA PRO A 108 4.45 -19.46 15.84
C PRO A 108 5.00 -18.38 16.80
N PRO A 109 6.25 -18.51 17.27
CA PRO A 109 6.80 -17.62 18.30
C PRO A 109 6.94 -16.16 17.86
N HIS A 110 7.14 -15.90 16.56
CA HIS A 110 7.36 -14.56 16.00
C HIS A 110 6.35 -14.20 14.90
N ILE A 111 5.06 -14.46 15.14
CA ILE A 111 4.00 -14.17 14.15
C ILE A 111 3.98 -12.69 13.74
N LYS A 112 4.02 -12.45 12.43
CA LYS A 112 3.98 -11.13 11.80
C LYS A 112 3.27 -11.20 10.45
N PRO A 113 2.73 -10.09 9.94
CA PRO A 113 2.22 -10.03 8.58
C PRO A 113 3.36 -9.92 7.56
N GLU A 114 3.01 -9.95 6.28
CA GLU A 114 3.94 -9.71 5.19
C GLU A 114 4.57 -8.31 5.26
N TRP A 115 5.74 -8.17 4.64
CA TRP A 115 6.61 -7.00 4.78
C TRP A 115 5.94 -5.65 4.50
N TYR A 116 5.02 -5.59 3.54
CA TYR A 116 4.29 -4.36 3.16
C TYR A 116 3.28 -3.90 4.21
N PHE A 117 2.96 -4.71 5.22
CA PHE A 117 2.11 -4.33 6.36
C PHE A 117 2.89 -4.02 7.64
N LEU A 118 4.21 -4.24 7.68
CA LEU A 118 4.99 -4.13 8.93
C LEU A 118 4.98 -2.74 9.54
N PHE A 119 5.01 -1.67 8.73
CA PHE A 119 4.94 -0.31 9.26
C PHE A 119 3.66 -0.05 10.06
N ALA A 120 2.53 -0.56 9.56
CA ALA A 120 1.22 -0.39 10.17
C ALA A 120 1.07 -1.31 11.39
N TYR A 121 1.63 -2.51 11.31
CA TYR A 121 1.73 -3.46 12.43
C TYR A 121 2.58 -2.91 13.59
N ALA A 122 3.69 -2.23 13.30
CA ALA A 122 4.48 -1.54 14.32
C ALA A 122 3.67 -0.45 15.04
N ILE A 123 2.88 0.35 14.29
CA ILE A 123 1.99 1.37 14.87
C ILE A 123 0.93 0.72 15.79
N LEU A 124 0.30 -0.37 15.35
CA LEU A 124 -0.67 -1.13 16.14
C LEU A 124 -0.10 -1.61 17.48
N ARG A 125 1.13 -2.16 17.46
CA ARG A 125 1.80 -2.69 18.67
C ARG A 125 2.36 -1.60 19.60
N SER A 126 2.59 -0.39 19.09
CA SER A 126 3.17 0.71 19.86
C SER A 126 2.22 1.28 20.92
N ILE A 127 0.91 1.03 20.79
CA ILE A 127 -0.10 1.56 21.70
C ILE A 127 -0.56 0.45 22.66
N PRO A 128 -0.33 0.57 23.98
CA PRO A 128 -0.69 -0.44 24.98
C PRO A 128 -2.20 -0.42 25.33
N ASN A 129 -3.06 -0.24 24.32
CA ASN A 129 -4.51 -0.29 24.43
C ASN A 129 -5.09 -0.93 23.16
N LYS A 130 -5.93 -1.97 23.33
CA LYS A 130 -6.47 -2.73 22.19
C LYS A 130 -7.26 -1.85 21.20
N LEU A 131 -8.17 -1.01 21.69
CA LEU A 131 -8.96 -0.13 20.83
C LEU A 131 -8.09 0.97 20.23
N GLY A 132 -7.23 1.59 21.04
CA GLY A 132 -6.31 2.64 20.60
C GLY A 132 -5.37 2.18 19.48
N GLY A 133 -4.80 0.98 19.61
CA GLY A 133 -3.97 0.38 18.57
C GLY A 133 -4.73 0.14 17.26
N VAL A 134 -5.95 -0.41 17.33
CA VAL A 134 -6.79 -0.65 16.13
C VAL A 134 -7.17 0.68 15.45
N LEU A 135 -7.51 1.71 16.23
CA LEU A 135 -7.80 3.04 15.69
C LEU A 135 -6.56 3.67 15.07
N ALA A 136 -5.39 3.56 15.68
CA ALA A 136 -4.15 4.09 15.13
C ALA A 136 -3.73 3.37 13.84
N LEU A 137 -3.90 2.05 13.77
CA LEU A 137 -3.73 1.28 12.54
C LEU A 137 -4.63 1.83 11.42
N LEU A 138 -5.92 2.01 11.69
CA LEU A 138 -6.87 2.56 10.73
C LEU A 138 -6.46 3.99 10.29
N PHE A 139 -6.12 4.84 11.24
CA PHE A 139 -5.70 6.22 10.95
C PHE A 139 -4.37 6.32 10.21
N SER A 140 -3.48 5.33 10.33
CA SER A 140 -2.22 5.30 9.55
C SER A 140 -2.45 5.30 8.03
N ILE A 141 -3.63 4.84 7.59
CA ILE A 141 -4.07 4.87 6.18
C ILE A 141 -5.01 6.05 5.94
N LEU A 142 -6.02 6.24 6.80
CA LEU A 142 -7.03 7.28 6.60
C LEU A 142 -6.47 8.71 6.66
N VAL A 143 -5.33 8.94 7.31
CA VAL A 143 -4.65 10.25 7.34
C VAL A 143 -4.35 10.78 5.93
N LEU A 144 -4.19 9.90 4.94
CA LEU A 144 -3.98 10.29 3.54
C LEU A 144 -5.14 11.14 2.97
N PHE A 145 -6.37 10.93 3.44
CA PHE A 145 -7.53 11.72 3.00
C PHE A 145 -7.54 13.15 3.56
N ILE A 146 -6.82 13.39 4.66
CA ILE A 146 -6.72 14.72 5.27
C ILE A 146 -5.66 15.58 4.56
N MET A 147 -4.74 14.97 3.81
CA MET A 147 -3.61 15.64 3.16
C MET A 147 -4.00 16.88 2.32
N PRO A 148 -5.08 16.87 1.50
CA PRO A 148 -5.48 18.06 0.76
C PRO A 148 -5.96 19.21 1.65
N ILE A 149 -6.57 18.90 2.80
CA ILE A 149 -7.18 19.87 3.72
C ILE A 149 -6.10 20.60 4.54
N ILE A 150 -5.03 19.90 4.90
CA ILE A 150 -3.92 20.46 5.69
C ILE A 150 -2.82 21.09 4.83
N HIS A 151 -3.02 21.20 3.52
CA HIS A 151 -2.06 21.84 2.64
C HIS A 151 -2.03 23.36 2.87
N THR A 152 -0.97 23.87 3.49
CA THR A 152 -0.84 25.30 3.85
C THR A 152 0.00 26.13 2.89
N SER A 153 0.65 25.51 1.90
CA SER A 153 1.57 26.22 1.03
C SER A 153 0.88 26.85 -0.17
N ASN A 154 1.38 27.98 -0.62
CA ASN A 154 1.00 28.58 -1.90
C ASN A 154 1.64 27.86 -3.10
N GLN A 155 2.62 26.98 -2.87
CA GLN A 155 3.30 26.20 -3.90
C GLN A 155 2.86 24.74 -3.82
N ARG A 156 2.24 24.26 -4.91
CA ARG A 156 1.71 22.89 -5.02
C ARG A 156 2.80 21.82 -4.85
N ALA A 157 3.93 21.94 -5.55
CA ALA A 157 5.01 20.95 -5.53
C ALA A 157 6.06 21.22 -4.44
N MET A 158 6.76 20.17 -4.01
CA MET A 158 7.86 20.26 -3.03
C MET A 158 9.21 20.62 -3.64
N THR A 159 9.30 20.72 -4.98
CA THR A 159 10.57 20.91 -5.71
C THR A 159 11.34 22.14 -5.22
N PHE A 160 10.63 23.25 -5.01
CA PHE A 160 11.17 24.54 -4.55
C PHE A 160 10.95 24.80 -3.05
N ARG A 161 10.69 23.76 -2.25
CA ARG A 161 10.41 23.86 -0.81
C ARG A 161 11.40 23.01 0.00
N PRO A 162 12.63 23.51 0.28
CA PRO A 162 13.68 22.71 0.91
C PRO A 162 13.27 22.10 2.26
N THR A 163 12.59 22.88 3.11
CA THR A 163 12.12 22.42 4.43
C THR A 163 11.10 21.30 4.32
N THR A 164 10.10 21.45 3.45
CA THR A 164 9.09 20.40 3.20
C THR A 164 9.71 19.16 2.55
N LYS A 165 10.71 19.32 1.67
CA LYS A 165 11.45 18.20 1.07
C LYS A 165 12.23 17.42 2.13
N LEU A 166 12.87 18.11 3.07
CA LEU A 166 13.51 17.46 4.23
C LEU A 166 12.50 16.68 5.06
N LEU A 167 11.36 17.29 5.42
CA LEU A 167 10.30 16.64 6.19
C LEU A 167 9.73 15.41 5.48
N PHE A 168 9.55 15.48 4.16
CA PHE A 168 9.12 14.33 3.36
C PHE A 168 10.11 13.16 3.46
N TRP A 169 11.41 13.42 3.33
CA TRP A 169 12.42 12.37 3.47
C TRP A 169 12.52 11.84 4.89
N THR A 170 12.31 12.68 5.92
CA THR A 170 12.20 12.18 7.30
C THR A 170 10.98 11.28 7.50
N LEU A 171 9.85 11.57 6.84
CA LEU A 171 8.67 10.70 6.86
C LEU A 171 8.96 9.35 6.20
N VAL A 172 9.59 9.36 5.01
CA VAL A 172 10.00 8.12 4.31
C VAL A 172 10.93 7.29 5.19
N ALA A 173 11.97 7.91 5.77
CA ALA A 173 12.90 7.22 6.66
C ALA A 173 12.18 6.64 7.89
N ASN A 174 11.24 7.38 8.49
CA ASN A 174 10.44 6.91 9.62
C ASN A 174 9.56 5.71 9.24
N THR A 175 8.93 5.71 8.05
CA THR A 175 8.15 4.55 7.57
C THR A 175 9.03 3.31 7.36
N LEU A 176 10.26 3.48 6.88
CA LEU A 176 11.23 2.39 6.76
C LEU A 176 11.65 1.86 8.13
N ILE A 177 11.89 2.73 9.11
CA ILE A 177 12.19 2.34 10.51
C ILE A 177 11.00 1.60 11.12
N LEU A 178 9.77 2.06 10.91
CA LEU A 178 8.57 1.34 11.36
C LEU A 178 8.44 -0.05 10.70
N THR A 179 8.78 -0.17 9.42
CA THR A 179 8.80 -1.46 8.72
C THR A 179 9.83 -2.40 9.36
N TRP A 180 11.01 -1.89 9.68
CA TRP A 180 12.06 -2.66 10.37
C TRP A 180 11.66 -3.07 11.79
N ILE A 181 11.09 -2.17 12.61
CA ILE A 181 10.62 -2.47 13.97
C ILE A 181 9.40 -3.42 13.97
N GLY A 182 8.59 -3.39 12.90
CA GLY A 182 7.45 -4.28 12.74
C GLY A 182 7.85 -5.73 12.49
N GLY A 183 8.97 -5.94 11.81
CA GLY A 183 9.50 -7.26 11.43
C GLY A 183 10.10 -8.06 12.58
#